data_AF-A0A0F9MJP9-F1
#
_entry.id   AF-A0A0F9MJP9-F1
#
_cell.length_a   1.000
_cell.length_b   1.000
_cell.length_c   1.000
_cell.angle_alpha   90.00
_cell.angle_beta   90.00
_cell.angle_gamma   90.00
#
_symmetry.space_group_name_H-M   'P 1'
#
loop_
_entity.id
_entity.type
_entity.pdbx_description
1 polymer ?
#
loop_
_entity_poly.entity_id
_entity_poly.type
_entity_poly.pdbx_seq_one_letter_code
_entity_poly.pdbx_strand_id
1 'polypeptide(L)'
;MFQAKIFKTGQLYASSPCAKDFFNFTHIINNGKWYSQYTPGYPFLLLLGLVIQAPWLINPLLAAFSIILFYFLGKEIYDSQVGLLAAIFGSISIWFLLMSSTMMSHISCMFFISLFLLFLFRSFKKPSIINGLLAGLGLGMAFLIRPYSALLISVPFLLFYASKLFKNFKIMLRNSIALILILTIS
;
A
#
# COMPACT_ATOMS: atom_id res chain seq x y z
N MET A 1 -13.15 -7.90 5.11
CA MET A 1 -14.63 -7.78 4.92
C MET A 1 -15.36 -7.22 6.13
N PHE A 2 -15.22 -7.79 7.33
CA PHE A 2 -15.92 -7.31 8.54
C PHE A 2 -15.80 -5.79 8.78
N GLN A 3 -14.58 -5.29 8.97
CA GLN A 3 -14.32 -3.86 9.20
C GLN A 3 -14.79 -2.97 8.04
N ALA A 4 -14.70 -3.44 6.80
CA ALA A 4 -15.16 -2.70 5.63
C ALA A 4 -16.68 -2.50 5.61
N LYS A 5 -17.45 -3.48 6.13
CA LYS A 5 -18.91 -3.34 6.30
C LYS A 5 -19.26 -2.31 7.38
N ILE A 6 -18.46 -2.23 8.44
CA ILE A 6 -18.62 -1.19 9.48
C ILE A 6 -18.32 0.19 8.89
N PHE A 7 -17.24 0.34 8.11
CA PHE A 7 -16.97 1.62 7.44
C PHE A 7 -18.09 2.04 6.47
N LYS A 8 -18.76 1.07 5.83
CA LYS A 8 -19.92 1.35 4.95
C LYS A 8 -21.09 2.00 5.69
N THR A 9 -21.23 1.79 7.01
CA THR A 9 -22.25 2.47 7.83
C THR A 9 -21.82 3.86 8.31
N GLY A 10 -20.63 4.33 7.92
CA GLY A 10 -20.06 5.60 8.37
C GLY A 10 -19.50 5.55 9.80
N GLN A 11 -19.41 4.36 10.40
CA GLN A 11 -18.91 4.17 11.75
C GLN A 11 -17.47 3.61 11.73
N LEU A 12 -16.70 3.88 12.79
CA LEU A 12 -15.38 3.29 12.97
C LEU A 12 -15.42 1.93 13.69
N TYR A 13 -16.47 1.74 14.50
CA TYR A 13 -16.73 0.54 15.28
C TYR A 13 -18.24 0.33 15.36
N ALA A 14 -18.67 -0.92 15.47
CA ALA A 14 -20.04 -1.25 15.82
C ALA A 14 -20.18 -1.38 17.35
N SER A 15 -21.41 -1.36 17.87
CA SER A 15 -21.66 -1.71 19.27
C SER A 15 -21.45 -3.20 19.51
N SER A 16 -20.91 -3.56 20.66
CA SER A 16 -20.78 -4.97 21.06
C SER A 16 -22.15 -5.66 21.14
N PRO A 17 -22.29 -6.90 20.62
CA PRO A 17 -23.53 -7.66 20.75
C PRO A 17 -23.80 -8.06 22.20
N CYS A 18 -25.07 -8.21 22.58
CA CYS A 18 -25.50 -8.54 23.94
C CYS A 18 -24.88 -9.85 24.46
N ALA A 19 -24.77 -10.86 23.59
CA ALA A 19 -24.19 -12.16 23.89
C ALA A 19 -22.67 -12.19 23.63
N LYS A 20 -21.93 -11.28 24.30
CA LYS A 20 -20.53 -10.96 24.02
C LYS A 20 -19.61 -12.18 23.90
N ASP A 21 -19.77 -13.16 24.78
CA ASP A 21 -18.89 -14.33 24.88
C ASP A 21 -18.93 -15.22 23.61
N PHE A 22 -20.06 -15.24 22.91
CA PHE A 22 -20.21 -15.98 21.65
C PHE A 22 -19.61 -15.26 20.44
N PHE A 23 -19.31 -13.96 20.55
CA PHE A 23 -18.79 -13.13 19.46
C PHE A 23 -17.36 -12.62 19.73
N ASN A 24 -16.66 -13.24 20.67
CA ASN A 24 -15.24 -12.99 20.93
C ASN A 24 -14.38 -13.83 19.99
N PHE A 25 -13.92 -13.21 18.91
CA PHE A 25 -13.01 -13.83 17.94
C PHE A 25 -11.60 -13.27 18.07
N THR A 26 -10.58 -14.08 17.80
CA THR A 26 -9.14 -13.74 17.94
C THR A 26 -8.70 -12.46 17.22
N HIS A 27 -9.43 -12.04 16.19
CA HIS A 27 -9.07 -10.88 15.35
C HIS A 27 -10.05 -9.70 15.46
N ILE A 28 -10.96 -9.77 16.42
CA ILE A 28 -11.99 -8.78 16.65
C ILE A 28 -11.91 -8.32 18.10
N ILE A 29 -11.76 -7.01 18.29
CA ILE A 29 -11.81 -6.38 19.60
C ILE A 29 -13.28 -6.20 19.97
N ASN A 30 -13.64 -6.70 21.14
CA ASN A 30 -14.98 -6.65 21.68
C ASN A 30 -14.90 -6.12 23.13
N ASN A 31 -15.01 -4.79 23.32
CA ASN A 31 -14.83 -4.12 24.62
C ASN A 31 -15.92 -3.08 24.90
N GLY A 32 -17.15 -3.33 24.44
CA GLY A 32 -18.20 -2.32 24.32
C GLY A 32 -18.23 -1.70 22.92
N LYS A 33 -17.08 -1.70 22.24
CA LYS A 33 -16.92 -1.46 20.81
C LYS A 33 -16.54 -2.76 20.11
N TRP A 34 -17.01 -2.93 18.89
CA TRP A 34 -16.85 -4.12 18.07
C TRP A 34 -16.20 -3.75 16.74
N TYR A 35 -14.90 -4.07 16.59
CA TYR A 35 -14.09 -3.68 15.43
C TYR A 35 -12.89 -4.61 15.25
N SER A 36 -12.28 -4.60 14.07
CA SER A 36 -11.10 -5.43 13.82
C SER A 36 -9.85 -4.87 14.48
N GLN A 37 -8.98 -5.75 14.99
CA GLN A 37 -7.65 -5.34 15.48
C GLN A 37 -6.67 -4.96 14.36
N TYR A 38 -6.99 -5.28 13.10
CA TYR A 38 -6.14 -4.98 11.96
C TYR A 38 -6.23 -3.51 11.55
N THR A 39 -5.17 -3.02 10.91
CA THR A 39 -5.08 -1.63 10.47
C THR A 39 -6.14 -1.28 9.41
N PRO A 40 -6.56 0.00 9.32
CA PRO A 40 -7.73 0.40 8.56
C PRO A 40 -7.49 0.44 7.03
N GLY A 41 -6.24 0.46 6.56
CA GLY A 41 -5.92 0.73 5.16
C GLY A 41 -6.52 -0.28 4.19
N TYR A 42 -6.37 -1.59 4.44
CA TYR A 42 -6.94 -2.60 3.55
C TYR A 42 -8.48 -2.68 3.62
N PRO A 43 -9.12 -2.66 4.82
CA PRO A 43 -10.56 -2.50 4.93
C PRO A 43 -11.12 -1.28 4.19
N PHE A 44 -10.39 -0.16 4.14
CA PHE A 44 -10.79 1.02 3.38
C PHE A 44 -10.80 0.78 1.87
N LEU A 45 -9.82 0.05 1.32
CA LEU A 45 -9.84 -0.35 -0.10
C LEU A 45 -11.01 -1.30 -0.41
N LEU A 46 -11.29 -2.23 0.50
CA LEU A 46 -12.45 -3.11 0.36
C LEU A 46 -13.78 -2.37 0.46
N LEU A 47 -13.85 -1.28 1.23
CA LEU A 47 -15.02 -0.40 1.28
C LEU A 47 -15.33 0.15 -0.12
N LEU A 48 -14.33 0.61 -0.87
CA LEU A 48 -14.53 1.09 -2.24
C LEU A 48 -15.16 0.00 -3.12
N GLY A 49 -14.69 -1.24 -2.98
CA GLY A 49 -15.28 -2.40 -3.66
C GLY A 49 -16.71 -2.72 -3.20
N LEU A 50 -17.03 -2.52 -1.93
CA LEU A 50 -18.38 -2.69 -1.38
C LEU A 50 -19.37 -1.62 -1.84
N VAL A 51 -18.91 -0.41 -2.19
CA VAL A 51 -19.74 0.65 -2.75
C VAL A 51 -20.22 0.25 -4.15
N ILE A 52 -19.34 -0.32 -4.97
CA ILE A 52 -19.66 -0.85 -6.30
C ILE A 52 -20.18 -2.30 -6.30
N GLN A 53 -20.46 -2.87 -5.12
CA GLN A 53 -20.94 -4.24 -4.92
C GLN A 53 -20.02 -5.36 -5.45
N ALA A 54 -18.75 -5.04 -5.74
CA ALA A 54 -17.75 -5.98 -6.26
C ALA A 54 -16.44 -5.94 -5.43
N PRO A 55 -16.47 -6.24 -4.12
CA PRO A 55 -15.28 -6.16 -3.27
C PRO A 55 -14.19 -7.18 -3.65
N TRP A 56 -14.57 -8.29 -4.29
CA TRP A 56 -13.67 -9.31 -4.81
C TRP A 56 -12.78 -8.79 -5.95
N LEU A 57 -13.17 -7.71 -6.62
CA LEU A 57 -12.46 -7.15 -7.77
C LEU A 57 -11.25 -6.30 -7.37
N ILE A 58 -11.19 -5.81 -6.12
CA ILE A 58 -10.15 -4.90 -5.64
C ILE A 58 -8.75 -5.51 -5.77
N ASN A 59 -8.55 -6.74 -5.30
CA ASN A 59 -7.24 -7.39 -5.36
C ASN A 59 -6.81 -7.77 -6.79
N PRO A 60 -7.66 -8.35 -7.65
CA PRO A 60 -7.36 -8.57 -9.06
C PRO A 60 -6.97 -7.28 -9.82
N LEU A 61 -7.68 -6.17 -9.58
CA LEU A 61 -7.34 -4.89 -10.19
C LEU A 61 -5.98 -4.37 -9.73
N LEU A 62 -5.74 -4.38 -8.41
CA LEU A 62 -4.44 -3.97 -7.86
C LEU A 62 -3.30 -4.88 -8.34
N ALA A 63 -3.56 -6.18 -8.53
CA ALA A 63 -2.60 -7.11 -9.12
C ALA A 63 -2.28 -6.74 -10.58
N ALA A 64 -3.31 -6.50 -11.41
CA ALA A 64 -3.12 -6.08 -12.80
C ALA A 64 -2.29 -4.78 -12.89
N PHE A 65 -2.60 -3.78 -12.06
CA PHE A 65 -1.81 -2.55 -12.01
C PHE A 65 -0.40 -2.78 -11.45
N SER A 66 -0.20 -3.73 -10.54
CA SER A 66 1.13 -4.08 -10.03
C SER A 66 2.04 -4.62 -11.12
N ILE A 67 1.53 -5.43 -12.07
CA ILE A 67 2.30 -5.92 -13.22
C ILE A 67 2.83 -4.75 -14.05
N ILE A 68 1.98 -3.74 -14.28
CA ILE A 68 2.37 -2.51 -14.99
C ILE A 68 3.46 -1.77 -14.19
N LEU A 69 3.33 -1.69 -12.87
CA LEU A 69 4.35 -1.08 -12.01
C LEU A 69 5.67 -1.86 -12.05
N PHE A 70 5.66 -3.19 -12.11
CA PHE A 70 6.89 -3.99 -12.22
C PHE A 70 7.64 -3.67 -13.52
N TYR A 71 6.93 -3.52 -14.64
CA TYR A 71 7.52 -3.08 -15.90
C TYR A 71 8.23 -1.73 -15.74
N PHE A 72 7.49 -0.72 -15.24
CA PHE A 72 8.06 0.62 -15.10
C PHE A 72 9.20 0.68 -14.10
N LEU A 73 9.12 -0.08 -13.00
CA LEU A 73 10.15 -0.12 -11.97
C LEU A 73 11.42 -0.81 -12.51
N GLY A 74 11.29 -1.94 -13.20
CA GLY A 74 12.42 -2.61 -13.84
C GLY A 74 13.08 -1.72 -14.91
N LYS A 75 12.26 -1.03 -15.73
CA LYS A 75 12.74 -0.03 -16.70
C LYS A 75 13.43 1.16 -16.06
N GLU A 76 12.98 1.59 -14.89
CA GLU A 76 13.55 2.74 -14.20
C GLU A 76 14.89 2.40 -13.53
N ILE A 77 15.03 1.20 -12.97
CA ILE A 77 16.26 0.77 -12.29
C ILE A 77 17.31 0.30 -13.30
N TYR A 78 16.89 -0.41 -14.33
CA TYR A 78 17.75 -1.01 -15.36
C TYR A 78 17.35 -0.50 -16.75
N ASP A 79 16.67 -1.34 -17.54
CA ASP A 79 16.26 -1.05 -18.92
C ASP A 79 14.88 -1.68 -19.26
N SER A 80 14.41 -1.43 -20.49
CA SER A 80 13.11 -1.91 -20.95
C SER A 80 12.99 -3.43 -21.04
N GLN A 81 14.09 -4.16 -21.29
CA GLN A 81 14.08 -5.62 -21.37
C GLN A 81 13.90 -6.22 -19.97
N VAL A 82 14.64 -5.72 -18.99
CA VAL A 82 14.51 -6.13 -17.58
C VAL A 82 13.11 -5.81 -17.06
N GLY A 83 12.55 -4.64 -17.40
CA GLY A 83 11.16 -4.30 -17.08
C GLY A 83 10.15 -5.30 -17.67
N LEU A 84 10.32 -5.68 -18.93
CA LEU A 84 9.42 -6.64 -19.58
C LEU A 84 9.51 -8.02 -18.92
N LEU A 85 10.72 -8.51 -18.64
CA LEU A 85 10.94 -9.76 -17.94
C LEU A 85 10.32 -9.74 -16.53
N ALA A 86 10.47 -8.66 -15.78
CA ALA A 86 9.87 -8.51 -14.46
C ALA A 86 8.33 -8.58 -14.50
N ALA A 87 7.70 -7.95 -15.50
CA ALA A 87 6.25 -8.02 -15.68
C ALA A 87 5.77 -9.42 -16.07
N ILE A 88 6.49 -10.10 -16.98
CA ILE A 88 6.17 -11.47 -17.41
C ILE A 88 6.32 -12.46 -16.26
N PHE A 89 7.43 -12.42 -15.52
CA PHE A 89 7.63 -13.30 -14.37
C PHE A 89 6.63 -12.99 -13.25
N GLY A 90 6.27 -11.72 -13.05
CA GLY A 90 5.23 -11.32 -12.12
C GLY A 90 3.85 -11.89 -12.49
N SER A 91 3.47 -11.86 -13.77
CA SER A 91 2.15 -12.34 -14.22
C SER A 91 2.01 -13.86 -14.21
N ILE A 92 3.10 -14.59 -14.42
CA ILE A 92 3.11 -16.07 -14.43
C ILE A 92 3.32 -16.64 -13.01
N SER A 93 3.76 -15.82 -12.05
CA SER A 93 4.01 -16.29 -10.68
C SER A 93 2.74 -16.84 -10.02
N ILE A 94 2.76 -18.14 -9.73
CA ILE A 94 1.61 -18.84 -9.12
C ILE A 94 1.23 -18.23 -7.77
N TRP A 95 2.21 -17.83 -6.95
CA TRP A 95 1.95 -17.20 -5.66
C TRP A 95 1.24 -15.85 -5.83
N PHE A 96 1.65 -15.06 -6.84
CA PHE A 96 1.01 -13.79 -7.15
C PHE A 96 -0.45 -13.96 -7.59
N LEU A 97 -0.71 -14.94 -8.46
CA LEU A 97 -2.06 -15.28 -8.93
C LEU A 97 -2.95 -15.79 -7.78
N LEU A 98 -2.43 -16.66 -6.92
CA LEU A 98 -3.18 -17.14 -5.75
C LEU A 98 -3.50 -15.98 -4.81
N MET A 99 -2.52 -15.14 -4.45
CA MET A 99 -2.74 -14.01 -3.55
C MET A 99 -3.73 -12.98 -4.13
N SER A 100 -3.76 -12.77 -5.46
CA SER A 100 -4.71 -11.85 -6.10
C SER A 100 -6.16 -12.32 -6.09
N SER A 101 -6.38 -13.64 -6.04
CA SER A 101 -7.72 -14.21 -5.87
C SER A 101 -8.25 -14.16 -4.43
N THR A 102 -7.36 -14.02 -3.44
CA THR A 102 -7.77 -13.89 -2.03
C THR A 102 -8.10 -12.45 -1.68
N MET A 103 -8.97 -12.23 -0.69
CA MET A 103 -9.24 -10.90 -0.12
C MET A 103 -8.29 -10.59 1.05
N MET A 104 -6.99 -10.77 0.83
CA MET A 104 -5.94 -10.48 1.82
C MET A 104 -5.18 -9.19 1.47
N SER A 105 -4.54 -8.58 2.47
CA SER A 105 -3.83 -7.30 2.32
C SER A 105 -2.50 -7.37 1.56
N HIS A 106 -2.04 -8.57 1.16
CA HIS A 106 -0.72 -8.78 0.54
C HIS A 106 -0.57 -8.05 -0.79
N ILE A 107 -1.53 -8.19 -1.69
CA ILE A 107 -1.47 -7.57 -3.03
C ILE A 107 -1.55 -6.06 -2.93
N SER A 108 -2.44 -5.52 -2.10
CA SER A 108 -2.54 -4.06 -1.90
C SER A 108 -1.26 -3.50 -1.32
N CYS A 109 -0.67 -4.15 -0.31
CA CYS A 109 0.62 -3.76 0.24
C CYS A 109 1.72 -3.76 -0.83
N MET A 110 1.81 -4.83 -1.63
CA MET A 110 2.78 -4.94 -2.72
C MET A 110 2.62 -3.80 -3.73
N PHE A 111 1.39 -3.53 -4.18
CA PHE A 111 1.08 -2.46 -5.13
C PHE A 111 1.60 -1.10 -4.63
N PHE A 112 1.24 -0.71 -3.41
CA PHE A 112 1.62 0.59 -2.86
C PHE A 112 3.12 0.71 -2.56
N ILE A 113 3.77 -0.39 -2.18
CA ILE A 113 5.24 -0.43 -2.05
C ILE A 113 5.92 -0.28 -3.42
N SER A 114 5.45 -0.98 -4.45
CA SER A 114 5.98 -0.83 -5.82
C SER A 114 5.77 0.58 -6.36
N LEU A 115 4.63 1.20 -6.04
CA LEU A 115 4.33 2.59 -6.37
C LEU A 115 5.34 3.54 -5.68
N PHE A 116 5.54 3.36 -4.37
CA PHE A 116 6.54 4.11 -3.59
C PHE A 116 7.92 4.00 -4.24
N LEU A 117 8.39 2.78 -4.50
CA LEU A 117 9.73 2.55 -5.07
C LEU A 117 9.87 3.19 -6.47
N LEU A 118 8.89 3.00 -7.35
CA LEU A 118 8.94 3.58 -8.71
C LEU A 118 9.11 5.10 -8.65
N PHE A 119 8.30 5.78 -7.85
CA PHE A 119 8.36 7.25 -7.75
C PHE A 119 9.55 7.75 -6.95
N LEU A 120 10.04 6.99 -5.97
CA LEU A 120 11.30 7.26 -5.28
C LEU A 120 12.46 7.23 -6.28
N PHE A 121 12.55 6.20 -7.12
CA PHE A 121 13.59 6.09 -8.16
C PHE A 121 13.48 7.17 -9.23
N ARG A 122 12.27 7.48 -9.69
CA ARG A 122 12.04 8.62 -10.60
C ARG A 122 12.47 9.93 -9.99
N SER A 123 12.25 10.14 -8.70
CA SER A 123 12.62 11.36 -8.00
C SER A 123 14.14 11.59 -7.94
N PHE A 124 14.95 10.52 -8.02
CA PHE A 124 16.41 10.64 -8.16
C PHE A 124 16.86 11.15 -9.52
N LYS A 125 16.21 10.71 -10.62
CA LYS A 125 16.58 11.11 -11.98
C LYS A 125 15.96 12.45 -12.38
N LYS A 126 14.68 12.64 -12.03
CA LYS A 126 13.89 13.83 -12.35
C LYS A 126 13.19 14.32 -11.08
N PRO A 127 13.81 15.26 -10.36
CA PRO A 127 13.24 15.80 -9.14
C PRO A 127 11.95 16.56 -9.47
N SER A 128 10.84 16.14 -8.87
CA SER A 128 9.52 16.75 -9.07
C SER A 128 8.68 16.53 -7.82
N ILE A 129 7.97 17.57 -7.38
CA ILE A 129 7.04 17.50 -6.25
C ILE A 129 6.05 16.34 -6.44
N ILE A 130 5.57 16.13 -7.67
CA ILE A 130 4.60 15.08 -7.99
C ILE A 130 5.19 13.70 -7.69
N ASN A 131 6.47 13.47 -8.00
CA ASN A 131 7.15 12.21 -7.70
C ASN A 131 7.30 12.02 -6.18
N GLY A 132 7.62 13.09 -5.43
CA GLY A 132 7.66 13.05 -3.97
C GLY A 132 6.30 12.76 -3.34
N LEU A 133 5.24 13.40 -3.85
CA LEU A 133 3.87 13.18 -3.38
C LEU A 133 3.38 11.75 -3.66
N LEU A 134 3.57 11.25 -4.88
CA LEU A 134 3.15 9.89 -5.24
C LEU A 134 3.95 8.82 -4.49
N ALA A 135 5.23 9.06 -4.24
CA ALA A 135 6.03 8.18 -3.39
C ALA A 135 5.52 8.21 -1.93
N GLY A 136 5.23 9.39 -1.39
CA GLY A 136 4.68 9.56 -0.04
C GLY A 136 3.31 8.89 0.11
N LEU A 137 2.42 9.06 -0.87
CA LEU A 137 1.11 8.41 -0.90
C LEU A 137 1.24 6.88 -0.96
N GLY A 138 2.17 6.37 -1.78
CA GLY A 138 2.48 4.95 -1.83
C GLY A 138 2.92 4.42 -0.46
N LEU A 139 3.85 5.11 0.19
CA LEU A 139 4.37 4.69 1.49
C LEU A 139 3.33 4.81 2.61
N GLY A 140 2.59 5.92 2.67
CA GLY A 140 1.53 6.15 3.65
C GLY A 140 0.42 5.11 3.54
N MET A 141 -0.05 4.82 2.33
CA MET A 141 -1.03 3.76 2.12
C MET A 141 -0.47 2.37 2.48
N ALA A 142 0.78 2.07 2.12
CA ALA A 142 1.42 0.82 2.53
C ALA A 142 1.51 0.70 4.06
N PHE A 143 1.82 1.79 4.77
CA PHE A 143 1.87 1.84 6.22
C PHE A 143 0.51 1.61 6.87
N LEU A 144 -0.55 2.26 6.37
CA LEU A 144 -1.94 2.04 6.81
C LEU A 144 -2.43 0.62 6.55
N ILE A 145 -1.91 -0.05 5.52
CA ILE A 145 -2.28 -1.43 5.18
C ILE A 145 -1.51 -2.44 6.03
N ARG A 146 -0.18 -2.31 6.13
CA ARG A 146 0.71 -3.22 6.87
C ARG A 146 1.96 -2.45 7.36
N PRO A 147 1.95 -1.87 8.57
CA PRO A 147 3.00 -0.97 9.03
C PRO A 147 4.36 -1.67 9.13
N TYR A 148 4.39 -2.91 9.64
CA TYR A 148 5.61 -3.70 9.76
C TYR A 148 6.28 -3.95 8.40
N SER A 149 5.50 -4.40 7.40
CA SER A 149 6.02 -4.67 6.06
C SER A 149 6.47 -3.39 5.35
N ALA A 150 5.70 -2.30 5.51
CA ALA A 150 6.02 -1.01 4.94
C ALA A 150 7.32 -0.44 5.51
N LEU A 151 7.51 -0.46 6.83
CA LEU A 151 8.73 0.02 7.48
C LEU A 151 9.95 -0.80 7.11
N LEU A 152 9.86 -2.13 7.21
CA LEU A 152 11.00 -3.02 6.90
C LEU A 152 11.53 -2.82 5.49
N ILE A 153 10.62 -2.65 4.52
CA ILE A 153 11.02 -2.45 3.12
C ILE A 153 11.47 -1.00 2.89
N SER A 154 10.75 0.00 3.41
CA SER A 154 11.02 1.41 3.09
C SER A 154 12.27 1.97 3.77
N VAL A 155 12.59 1.54 4.99
CA VAL A 155 13.70 2.11 5.79
C VAL A 155 15.04 2.09 5.04
N PRO A 156 15.51 0.96 4.47
CA PRO A 156 16.77 0.95 3.71
C PRO A 156 16.77 1.93 2.52
N PHE A 157 15.66 2.01 1.78
CA PHE A 157 15.56 2.91 0.63
C PHE A 157 15.47 4.38 1.03
N LEU A 158 14.81 4.69 2.15
CA LEU A 158 14.75 6.06 2.69
C LEU A 158 16.11 6.50 3.24
N LEU A 159 16.84 5.62 3.92
CA LEU A 159 18.21 5.91 4.37
C LEU A 159 19.14 6.14 3.18
N PHE A 160 19.05 5.29 2.15
CA PHE A 160 19.77 5.49 0.91
C PHE A 160 19.39 6.82 0.23
N TYR A 161 18.10 7.15 0.20
CA TYR A 161 17.60 8.43 -0.30
C TYR A 161 18.19 9.62 0.46
N ALA A 162 18.16 9.57 1.79
CA ALA A 162 18.71 10.60 2.67
C ALA A 162 20.22 10.79 2.43
N SER A 163 21.00 9.70 2.34
CA SER A 163 22.44 9.78 2.07
C SER A 163 22.78 10.49 0.75
N LYS A 164 21.98 10.28 -0.30
CA LYS A 164 22.10 11.00 -1.57
C LYS A 164 21.61 12.44 -1.48
N LEU A 165 20.59 12.70 -0.66
CA LEU A 165 20.09 14.05 -0.39
C LEU A 165 21.17 14.97 0.17
N PHE A 166 21.95 14.48 1.14
CA PHE A 166 23.05 15.24 1.74
C PHE A 166 24.09 15.70 0.71
N LYS A 167 24.25 14.99 -0.41
CA LYS A 167 25.18 15.37 -1.48
C LYS A 167 24.56 16.35 -2.50
N ASN A 168 23.25 16.30 -2.74
CA ASN A 168 22.54 17.10 -3.76
C ASN A 168 21.38 17.92 -3.17
N PHE A 169 21.63 18.56 -2.02
CA PHE A 169 20.61 19.13 -1.13
C PHE A 169 19.65 20.12 -1.82
N LYS A 170 20.16 21.05 -2.64
CA LYS A 170 19.33 22.10 -3.28
C LYS A 170 18.32 21.57 -4.31
N ILE A 171 18.60 20.44 -4.96
CA ILE A 171 17.80 19.92 -6.07
C ILE A 171 16.70 18.97 -5.56
N MET A 172 16.95 18.26 -4.46
CA MET A 172 16.05 17.22 -3.93
C MET A 172 15.21 17.68 -2.72
N LEU A 173 15.37 18.93 -2.26
CA LEU A 173 14.65 19.48 -1.11
C LEU A 173 13.12 19.48 -1.32
N ARG A 174 12.64 19.86 -2.51
CA ARG A 174 11.20 19.88 -2.85
C ARG A 174 10.53 18.50 -2.75
N ASN A 175 11.24 17.43 -3.11
CA ASN A 175 10.70 16.07 -3.05
C ASN A 175 10.67 15.55 -1.62
N SER A 176 11.68 15.90 -0.83
CA SER A 176 11.81 15.47 0.56
C SER A 176 10.73 16.09 1.44
N ILE A 177 10.43 17.37 1.23
CA ILE A 177 9.31 18.04 1.91
C ILE A 177 7.99 17.33 1.58
N ALA A 178 7.73 17.03 0.30
CA ALA A 178 6.51 16.34 -0.12
C ALA A 178 6.37 14.92 0.47
N LEU A 179 7.48 14.17 0.54
CA LEU A 179 7.55 12.85 1.17
C LEU A 179 7.25 12.90 2.66
N ILE A 180 7.91 13.82 3.38
CA ILE A 180 7.78 13.98 4.83
C ILE A 180 6.37 14.45 5.18
N LEU A 181 5.80 15.38 4.41
CA LEU A 181 4.50 15.98 4.69
C LEU A 181 3.38 14.94 4.62
N ILE A 182 3.47 13.96 3.71
CA ILE A 182 2.49 12.85 3.67
C ILE A 182 2.75 11.85 4.79
N LEU A 183 4.02 11.53 5.08
CA LEU A 183 4.37 10.64 6.21
C LEU A 183 3.88 11.17 7.56
N THR A 184 3.84 12.50 7.75
CA THR A 184 3.30 13.10 8.98
C THR A 184 1.77 13.07 9.07
N ILE A 185 1.08 12.88 7.94
CA ILE A 185 -0.39 12.82 7.87
C ILE A 185 -0.89 11.36 7.89
N SER A 186 -0.02 10.40 7.59
CA SER A 186 -0.31 8.95 7.51
C SER A 186 -0.25 8.29 8.88
#